data_AF-A0A7K3A6F2-F1
#
_entry.id   AF-A0A7K3A6F2-F1
#
_cell.length_a   1.000
_cell.length_b   1.000
_cell.length_c   1.000
_cell.angle_alpha   90.00
_cell.angle_beta   90.00
_cell.angle_gamma   90.00
#
_symmetry.space_group_name_H-M   'P 1'
#
loop_
_entity.id
_entity.type
_entity.pdbx_description
1 polymer ?
#
loop_
_entity_poly.entity_id
_entity_poly.type
_entity_poly.pdbx_seq_one_letter_code
_entity_poly.pdbx_strand_id
1 'polypeptide(L)'
;MSHTWVVAAEIQVEPRIASIADFRGSFKTTAGQRVDALEVYCKGCRRPYDEVRGDDCAAKVDNTHLIGGDQTKRAKRKPGPTPPPNSRIIPGGTIQRRGIGAYMSGVSRPR
;
A
#
# COMPACT_ATOMS: atom_id res chain seq x y z
N MET A 1 14.86 9.44 22.08
CA MET A 1 13.68 8.61 22.45
C MET A 1 14.14 7.16 22.44
N SER A 2 13.72 6.32 23.39
CA SER A 2 14.16 4.92 23.44
C SER A 2 13.44 4.02 22.43
N HIS A 3 14.17 3.11 21.78
CA HIS A 3 13.58 2.09 20.90
C HIS A 3 12.72 1.08 21.68
N THR A 4 11.65 0.59 21.06
CA THR A 4 10.88 -0.58 21.53
C THR A 4 11.02 -1.69 20.50
N TRP A 5 11.69 -2.79 20.83
CA TRP A 5 12.00 -3.86 19.88
C TRP A 5 10.87 -4.87 19.77
N VAL A 6 10.60 -5.32 18.54
CA VAL A 6 9.64 -6.36 18.20
C VAL A 6 10.37 -7.38 17.33
N VAL A 7 10.11 -8.66 17.57
CA VAL A 7 10.66 -9.76 16.79
C VAL A 7 9.54 -10.31 15.90
N ALA A 8 9.75 -10.25 14.59
CA ALA A 8 9.01 -11.09 13.65
C ALA A 8 9.61 -12.49 13.71
N ALA A 9 8.74 -13.49 13.83
CA ALA A 9 9.15 -14.85 14.09
C ALA A 9 8.26 -15.84 13.34
N GLU A 10 8.83 -16.99 13.02
CA GLU A 10 8.10 -18.13 12.50
C GLU A 10 7.91 -19.18 13.59
N ILE A 11 6.70 -19.73 13.64
CA ILE A 11 6.34 -20.78 14.59
C ILE A 11 5.66 -21.88 13.79
N GLN A 12 6.32 -23.03 13.68
CA GLN A 12 5.69 -24.21 13.13
C GLN A 12 4.64 -24.73 14.11
N VAL A 13 3.42 -24.88 13.64
CA VAL A 13 2.27 -25.31 14.44
C VAL A 13 1.47 -26.40 13.72
N GLU A 14 0.73 -27.19 14.50
CA GLU A 14 -0.21 -28.17 13.95
C GLU A 14 -1.40 -27.48 13.26
N PRO A 15 -2.05 -28.14 12.28
CA PRO A 15 -3.19 -27.58 11.55
C PRO A 15 -4.33 -27.05 12.46
N ARG A 16 -4.55 -27.71 13.60
CA ARG A 16 -5.55 -27.29 14.59
C ARG A 16 -5.22 -25.92 15.19
N ILE A 17 -3.96 -25.67 15.54
CA ILE A 17 -3.51 -24.40 16.12
C ILE A 17 -3.51 -23.32 15.04
N ALA A 18 -3.09 -23.65 13.82
CA ALA A 18 -3.15 -22.72 12.68
C ALA A 18 -4.57 -22.19 12.45
N SER A 19 -5.58 -23.07 12.47
CA SER A 19 -6.99 -22.67 12.34
C SER A 19 -7.45 -21.74 13.46
N ILE A 20 -7.03 -21.99 14.72
CA ILE A 20 -7.36 -21.10 15.85
C ILE A 20 -6.67 -19.75 15.71
N ALA A 21 -5.40 -19.74 15.30
CA ALA A 21 -4.62 -18.53 15.10
C ALA A 21 -5.22 -17.64 14.02
N ASP A 22 -5.68 -18.22 12.90
CA ASP A 22 -6.36 -17.49 11.83
C ASP A 22 -7.68 -16.89 12.30
N PHE A 23 -8.50 -17.66 13.02
CA PHE A 23 -9.80 -17.19 13.51
C PHE A 23 -9.70 -16.13 14.63
N ARG A 24 -8.75 -16.27 15.56
CA ARG A 24 -8.63 -15.39 16.75
C ARG A 24 -7.51 -14.35 16.65
N GLY A 25 -6.65 -14.43 15.64
CA GLY A 25 -5.43 -13.62 15.55
C GLY A 25 -4.39 -13.91 16.64
N SER A 26 -4.57 -14.96 17.45
CA SER A 26 -3.66 -15.33 18.55
C SER A 26 -3.80 -16.80 18.91
N PHE A 27 -2.73 -17.39 19.46
CA PHE A 27 -2.72 -18.77 19.92
C PHE A 27 -1.68 -18.95 21.05
N LYS A 28 -1.76 -20.09 21.73
CA LYS A 28 -0.77 -20.49 22.75
C LYS A 28 0.18 -21.51 22.13
N THR A 29 1.48 -21.27 22.27
CA THR A 29 2.53 -22.22 21.92
C THR A 29 2.71 -23.28 22.99
N THR A 30 3.41 -24.37 22.67
CA THR A 30 3.84 -25.35 23.66
C THR A 30 4.95 -24.74 24.54
N ALA A 31 4.96 -25.10 25.83
CA ALA A 31 5.98 -24.61 26.75
C ALA A 31 7.37 -25.11 26.30
N GLY A 32 8.33 -24.20 26.20
CA GLY A 32 9.70 -24.53 25.78
C GLY A 32 9.92 -24.65 24.27
N GLN A 33 8.93 -24.32 23.44
CA GLN A 33 9.12 -24.26 21.99
C GLN A 33 10.16 -23.18 21.64
N ARG A 34 11.20 -23.59 20.90
CA ARG A 34 12.14 -22.65 20.29
C ARG A 34 11.45 -21.97 19.11
N VAL A 35 11.58 -20.64 19.06
CA VAL A 35 10.99 -19.80 18.01
C VAL A 35 12.13 -19.12 17.27
N ASP A 36 12.16 -19.28 15.95
CA ASP A 36 13.19 -18.69 15.12
C ASP A 36 12.79 -17.25 14.75
N ALA A 37 13.70 -16.32 15.00
CA ALA A 37 13.53 -14.91 14.68
C ALA A 37 13.88 -14.66 13.22
N LEU A 38 12.93 -14.13 12.44
CA LEU A 38 13.17 -13.69 11.08
C LEU A 38 13.79 -12.30 11.06
N GLU A 39 13.18 -11.36 11.79
CA GLU A 39 13.58 -9.96 11.79
C GLU A 39 13.35 -9.35 13.16
N VAL A 40 14.29 -8.53 13.62
CA VAL A 40 14.14 -7.73 14.85
C VAL A 40 14.13 -6.27 14.44
N TYR A 41 13.03 -5.57 14.74
CA TYR A 41 12.85 -4.18 14.33
C TYR A 41 12.23 -3.34 15.44
N CYS A 42 12.41 -2.02 15.38
CA CYS A 42 11.81 -1.11 16.34
C CYS A 42 10.33 -0.84 16.00
N LYS A 43 9.42 -1.01 16.95
CA LYS A 43 7.98 -0.72 16.82
C LYS A 43 7.69 0.72 16.39
N GLY A 44 8.49 1.67 16.89
CA GLY A 44 8.36 3.10 16.60
C GLY A 44 8.82 3.45 15.18
N CYS A 45 10.13 3.43 14.94
CA CYS A 45 10.70 3.84 13.65
C CYS A 45 10.67 2.77 12.53
N ARG A 46 10.29 1.52 12.84
CA ARG A 46 10.25 0.37 11.90
C ARG A 46 11.58 0.03 11.23
N ARG A 47 12.71 0.49 11.78
CA ARG A 47 14.05 0.15 11.31
C ARG A 47 14.54 -1.15 11.98
N PRO A 48 15.30 -1.99 11.27
CA PRO A 48 15.85 -3.24 11.81
C PRO A 48 16.95 -2.94 12.84
N TYR A 49 17.17 -3.86 13.78
CA TYR A 49 18.01 -3.66 14.94
C TYR A 49 19.47 -3.36 14.59
N ASP A 50 20.02 -4.07 13.62
CA ASP A 50 21.39 -3.92 13.13
C ASP A 50 21.66 -2.53 12.53
N GLU A 51 20.67 -1.91 11.92
CA GLU A 51 20.80 -0.55 11.33
C GLU A 51 20.80 0.59 12.35
N VAL A 52 20.17 0.41 13.53
CA VAL A 52 19.93 1.50 14.50
C VAL A 52 20.47 1.21 15.89
N ARG A 53 21.20 0.11 16.06
CA ARG A 53 21.82 -0.22 17.34
C ARG A 53 22.85 0.86 17.71
N GLY A 54 22.53 1.64 18.73
CA GLY A 54 23.39 2.72 19.24
C GLY A 54 22.88 4.11 18.90
N ASP A 55 21.88 4.22 18.02
CA ASP A 55 21.21 5.47 17.69
C ASP A 55 19.98 5.70 18.55
N ASP A 56 19.54 6.95 18.59
CA ASP A 56 18.26 7.33 19.17
C ASP A 56 17.10 6.97 18.23
N CYS A 57 15.96 6.59 18.81
CA CYS A 57 14.77 6.29 18.00
C CYS A 57 14.22 7.55 17.36
N ALA A 58 14.46 7.70 16.06
CA ALA A 58 13.86 8.73 15.21
C ALA A 58 12.99 8.07 14.14
N ALA A 59 11.78 8.61 13.91
CA ALA A 59 10.91 8.15 12.83
C ALA A 59 11.65 8.28 11.49
N LYS A 60 11.50 7.29 10.61
CA LYS A 60 12.00 7.40 9.23
C LYS A 60 11.16 8.48 8.53
N VAL A 61 11.66 9.71 8.49
CA VAL A 61 10.98 10.87 7.85
C VAL A 61 10.97 10.74 6.32
N ASP A 62 11.64 9.72 5.79
CA ASP A 62 11.94 9.61 4.38
C ASP A 62 10.75 9.04 3.56
N ASN A 63 9.79 9.92 3.29
CA ASN A 63 8.67 9.69 2.37
C ASN A 63 9.09 9.75 0.89
N THR A 64 10.38 9.75 0.57
CA THR A 64 10.88 9.74 -0.82
C THR A 64 10.35 8.57 -1.64
N HIS A 65 10.10 7.42 -1.01
CA HIS A 65 9.49 6.26 -1.66
C HIS A 65 8.04 6.49 -2.13
N LEU A 66 7.33 7.51 -1.59
CA LEU A 66 5.99 7.92 -2.03
C LEU A 66 6.02 8.96 -3.15
N ILE A 67 7.18 9.53 -3.43
CA ILE A 67 7.33 10.59 -4.43
C ILE A 67 7.57 9.91 -5.79
N GLY A 68 6.49 9.75 -6.55
CA GLY A 68 6.52 9.22 -7.91
C GLY A 68 7.18 10.19 -8.91
N GLY A 69 8.51 10.21 -8.92
CA GLY A 69 9.32 10.98 -9.87
C GLY A 69 9.81 12.33 -9.35
N ASP A 70 10.58 13.03 -10.17
CA ASP A 70 11.16 14.34 -9.86
C ASP A 70 10.06 15.39 -9.57
N GLN A 71 10.03 15.94 -8.34
CA GLN A 71 9.02 16.94 -7.92
C GLN A 71 9.05 18.21 -8.77
N THR A 72 10.19 18.52 -9.41
CA THR A 72 10.29 19.69 -10.27
C THR A 72 9.57 19.50 -11.62
N LYS A 73 9.23 18.25 -11.98
CA LYS A 73 8.64 17.90 -13.26
C LYS A 73 7.24 17.35 -13.07
N ARG A 74 6.23 18.18 -13.35
CA ARG A 74 4.85 17.72 -13.47
C ARG A 74 4.74 16.67 -14.59
N ALA A 75 4.29 15.47 -14.25
CA ALA A 75 3.96 14.44 -15.24
C ALA A 75 2.89 15.00 -16.20
N LYS A 76 3.27 15.30 -17.45
CA LYS A 76 2.31 15.71 -18.49
C LYS A 76 1.39 14.53 -18.77
N ARG A 77 0.08 14.75 -18.63
CA ARG A 77 -0.93 13.76 -19.05
C ARG A 77 -0.69 13.43 -20.51
N LYS A 78 -0.68 12.13 -20.87
CA LYS A 78 -0.68 11.73 -22.28
C LYS A 78 -1.88 12.39 -22.95
N PRO A 79 -1.71 13.09 -24.08
CA PRO A 79 -2.87 13.58 -24.83
C PRO A 79 -3.76 12.37 -25.14
N GLY A 80 -5.06 12.54 -24.92
CA GLY A 80 -6.05 11.51 -25.24
C GLY A 80 -5.95 11.13 -26.73
N PRO A 81 -6.45 9.95 -27.11
CA PRO A 81 -6.41 9.49 -28.49
C PRO A 81 -7.02 10.54 -29.42
N THR A 82 -6.29 10.92 -30.46
CA THR A 82 -6.78 11.85 -31.49
C THR A 82 -8.00 11.21 -32.17
N PRO A 83 -9.16 11.89 -32.20
CA PRO A 83 -10.35 11.35 -32.86
C PRO A 83 -10.07 11.12 -34.36
N PRO A 84 -10.62 10.05 -34.97
CA PRO A 84 -10.44 9.79 -36.39
C PRO A 84 -11.06 10.91 -37.25
N PRO A 85 -10.57 11.13 -38.49
CA PRO A 85 -11.15 12.09 -39.43
C PRO A 85 -12.65 11.83 -39.61
N ASN A 86 -13.47 12.89 -39.63
CA ASN A 86 -14.95 12.87 -39.70
C ASN A 86 -15.70 12.38 -38.44
N SER A 87 -15.04 12.29 -37.28
CA SER A 87 -15.75 12.07 -36.01
C SER A 87 -16.38 13.36 -35.49
N ARG A 88 -17.66 13.29 -35.11
CA ARG A 88 -18.37 14.38 -34.40
C ARG A 88 -18.42 14.01 -32.93
N ILE A 89 -17.87 14.87 -32.07
CA ILE A 89 -18.04 14.73 -30.62
C ILE A 89 -19.51 15.00 -30.31
N ILE A 90 -20.23 13.98 -29.84
CA ILE A 90 -21.61 14.17 -29.37
C ILE A 90 -21.52 14.56 -27.89
N PRO A 91 -22.04 15.73 -27.49
CA PRO A 91 -22.19 16.05 -26.08
C PRO A 91 -23.16 15.04 -25.48
N GLY A 92 -22.67 14.17 -24.59
CA GLY A 92 -23.55 13.25 -23.88
C GLY A 92 -24.38 14.00 -22.86
N GLY A 93 -25.58 13.48 -22.59
CA GLY A 93 -26.45 14.01 -21.56
C GLY A 93 -25.78 14.00 -20.18
N THR A 94 -26.06 15.01 -19.37
CA THR A 94 -25.68 15.04 -17.96
C THR A 94 -26.40 13.92 -17.21
N ILE A 95 -25.67 12.87 -16.83
CA ILE A 95 -26.18 11.84 -15.93
C ILE A 95 -25.80 12.23 -14.51
N GLN A 96 -26.80 12.51 -13.67
CA GLN A 96 -26.64 12.67 -12.22
C GLN A 96 -26.68 11.29 -11.57
N ARG A 97 -25.53 10.77 -11.12
CA ARG A 97 -25.50 9.66 -10.15
C ARG A 97 -24.78 10.12 -8.89
N ARG A 98 -25.50 10.13 -7.77
CA ARG A 98 -25.00 10.48 -6.41
C ARG A 98 -24.37 11.87 -6.31
N GLY A 99 -24.98 12.88 -6.94
CA GLY A 99 -24.61 14.29 -6.73
C GLY A 99 -23.28 14.74 -7.35
N ILE A 100 -22.61 13.90 -8.14
CA ILE A 100 -21.41 14.27 -8.89
C ILE A 100 -21.79 14.35 -10.37
N GLY A 101 -21.81 15.57 -10.92
CA GLY A 101 -22.05 15.80 -12.34
C GLY A 101 -20.83 15.40 -13.16
N ALA A 102 -20.95 14.37 -14.00
CA ALA A 102 -19.91 13.98 -14.94
C ALA A 102 -20.42 14.12 -16.38
N TYR A 103 -19.62 14.79 -17.23
CA TYR A 103 -19.84 14.81 -18.68
C TYR A 103 -19.27 13.52 -19.29
N MET A 104 -20.13 12.69 -19.87
CA MET A 104 -19.71 11.56 -20.70
C MET A 104 -19.85 11.94 -22.18
N SER A 105 -18.81 12.44 -22.83
CA SER A 105 -18.82 12.63 -24.28
C SER A 105 -18.58 11.29 -24.98
N GLY A 106 -19.55 10.84 -25.79
CA GLY A 106 -19.40 9.66 -26.67
C GLY A 106 -18.99 10.08 -28.08
N VAL A 107 -18.28 9.20 -28.79
CA VAL A 107 -17.97 9.37 -30.21
C VAL A 107 -18.91 8.48 -31.02
N SER A 108 -19.72 9.05 -31.91
CA SER A 108 -20.50 8.28 -32.87
C SER A 108 -19.83 8.26 -34.25
N ARG A 109 -20.07 7.18 -35.00
CA ARG A 109 -19.71 7.06 -36.41
C ARG A 109 -21.00 7.01 -37.23
N PRO A 110 -21.07 7.67 -38.40
CA PRO A 110 -22.13 7.37 -39.37
C PRO A 110 -21.98 5.93 -39.89
N ARG A 111 -23.10 5.27 -40.21
CA ARG A 111 -23.11 3.95 -40.85
C ARG A 111 -22.55 4.02 -42.26
#